data_AF-A0A0D3HFN1-F1
#
_entry.id   AF-A0A0D3HFN1-F1
#
_cell.length_a   1.000
_cell.length_b   1.000
_cell.length_c   1.000
_cell.angle_alpha   90.00
_cell.angle_beta   90.00
_cell.angle_gamma   90.00
#
_symmetry.space_group_name_H-M   'P 1'
#
loop_
_entity.id
_entity.type
_entity.pdbx_description
1 polymer ?
#
loop_
_entity_poly.entity_id
_entity_poly.type
_entity_poly.pdbx_seq_one_letter_code
_entity_poly.pdbx_strand_id
1 'polypeptide(L)'
;MAHVMAASELVTATIKRPFQNDDDNSSNGNGNADGKPKARRREADPAAALAAARHEFGEHGGVNMSIEASATFTVMEPDTMRRLFAGELGPERGDLYIYSRHFNPTVLALGRQMAALEGTEAAYCTASGISSARGGHVVASRCLYGGTHALLSRFLPRASGVRATFVDADDEAAVRAAVRPGETRVVYVETMSNPTLAVADIPMLARVAHDAGAKLVVDNTFTPMVVSPARLGADVVVHSVSKFISGGADIIAGDRD
;
A
#
# COMPACT_ATOMS: atom_id res chain seq x y z
N MET A 1 -26.81 -17.23 11.58
CA MET A 1 -25.86 -17.50 10.49
C MET A 1 -25.96 -16.37 9.49
N ALA A 2 -24.98 -15.46 9.49
CA ALA A 2 -24.88 -14.38 8.51
C ALA A 2 -23.51 -14.51 7.84
N HIS A 3 -23.52 -14.86 6.55
CA HIS A 3 -22.32 -14.87 5.72
C HIS A 3 -21.85 -13.42 5.54
N VAL A 4 -20.64 -13.13 6.04
CA VAL A 4 -19.94 -11.87 5.77
C VAL A 4 -19.23 -12.05 4.43
N MET A 5 -19.58 -11.21 3.44
CA MET A 5 -18.86 -11.15 2.17
C MET A 5 -17.43 -10.66 2.44
N ALA A 6 -16.46 -11.50 2.09
CA ALA A 6 -15.03 -11.22 2.16
C ALA A 6 -14.66 -10.19 1.09
N ALA A 7 -14.07 -9.06 1.51
CA ALA A 7 -13.24 -8.24 0.65
C ALA A 7 -11.79 -8.56 1.02
N SER A 8 -11.15 -9.48 0.30
CA SER A 8 -9.71 -9.72 0.40
C SER A 8 -8.97 -8.59 -0.30
N GLU A 9 -8.72 -7.54 0.46
CA GLU A 9 -8.01 -6.35 0.02
C GLU A 9 -6.75 -6.23 0.88
N LEU A 10 -5.61 -6.21 0.21
CA LEU A 10 -4.31 -5.93 0.77
C LEU A 10 -4.12 -4.41 0.82
N VAL A 11 -4.03 -3.82 2.01
CA VAL A 11 -3.71 -2.40 2.15
C VAL A 11 -2.20 -2.20 2.13
N THR A 12 -1.66 -1.74 0.99
CA THR A 12 -0.30 -1.21 0.95
C THR A 12 -0.30 0.24 1.47
N ALA A 13 -0.27 0.38 2.80
CA ALA A 13 -0.07 1.68 3.44
C ALA A 13 1.35 2.17 3.16
N THR A 14 1.47 3.20 2.32
CA THR A 14 2.77 3.80 1.96
C THR A 14 3.06 4.96 2.89
N ILE A 15 4.25 5.00 3.48
CA ILE A 15 4.81 6.25 4.01
C ILE A 15 5.79 6.74 2.94
N LYS A 16 5.60 7.97 2.48
CA LYS A 16 6.46 8.61 1.48
C LYS A 16 7.84 8.82 2.12
N ARG A 17 8.92 8.33 1.50
CA ARG A 17 10.27 8.69 1.95
C ARG A 17 10.40 10.23 1.94
N PRO A 18 10.93 10.86 3.00
CA PRO A 18 11.20 12.28 2.96
C PRO A 18 12.20 12.57 1.83
N PHE A 19 11.90 13.61 1.05
CA PHE A 19 12.85 14.16 0.07
C PHE A 19 14.03 14.74 0.86
N GLN A 20 15.13 14.01 0.97
CA GLN A 20 16.42 14.60 1.37
C GLN A 20 17.06 15.20 0.12
N ASN A 21 17.02 16.53 0.04
CA ASN A 21 17.94 17.29 -0.79
C ASN A 21 19.33 17.20 -0.15
N ASP A 22 20.12 16.21 -0.55
CA ASP A 22 21.56 16.22 -0.29
C ASP A 22 22.23 16.94 -1.46
N ASP A 23 22.21 18.26 -1.44
CA ASP A 23 23.11 19.11 -2.22
C ASP A 23 23.34 20.41 -1.44
N ASP A 24 24.32 20.38 -0.54
CA ASP A 24 25.10 21.57 -0.18
C ASP A 24 26.44 21.12 0.43
N ASN A 25 27.43 20.86 -0.44
CA ASN A 25 28.80 21.12 -0.06
C ASN A 25 29.57 21.67 -1.25
N SER A 26 29.64 22.99 -1.31
CA SER A 26 30.46 23.75 -2.23
C SER A 26 31.93 23.61 -1.81
N SER A 27 32.75 22.98 -2.66
CA SER A 27 34.18 23.27 -2.71
C SER A 27 34.75 23.08 -4.12
N ASN A 28 35.47 24.12 -4.53
CA ASN A 28 36.22 24.35 -5.76
C ASN A 28 36.95 23.13 -6.37
N GLY A 29 36.96 23.03 -7.70
CA GLY A 29 37.89 22.14 -8.42
C GLY A 29 37.74 22.17 -9.94
N ASN A 30 38.73 22.77 -10.60
CA ASN A 30 38.90 23.06 -12.02
C ASN A 30 38.74 21.86 -13.01
N GLY A 31 38.08 22.13 -14.14
CA GLY A 31 38.26 21.54 -15.49
C GLY A 31 38.55 20.05 -15.71
N ASN A 32 37.60 19.32 -16.33
CA ASN A 32 37.87 18.61 -17.59
C ASN A 32 36.55 18.26 -18.32
N ALA A 33 36.52 18.49 -19.63
CA ALA A 33 35.41 18.15 -20.50
C ALA A 33 35.46 16.66 -20.86
N ASP A 34 34.71 15.85 -20.14
CA ASP A 34 34.34 14.50 -20.57
C ASP A 34 32.87 14.27 -20.20
N GLY A 35 31.99 14.64 -21.13
CA GLY A 35 30.54 14.45 -21.03
C GLY A 35 30.17 12.97 -21.10
N LYS A 36 30.49 12.19 -20.07
CA LYS A 36 29.78 10.94 -19.81
C LYS A 36 28.31 11.32 -19.58
N PRO A 37 27.35 10.73 -20.32
CA PRO A 37 25.95 11.01 -20.07
C PRO A 37 25.68 10.71 -18.59
N LYS A 38 25.25 11.73 -17.82
CA LYS A 38 24.74 11.54 -16.46
C LYS A 38 23.72 10.42 -16.56
N ALA A 39 24.00 9.28 -15.93
CA ALA A 39 23.10 8.15 -15.93
C ALA A 39 21.73 8.67 -15.51
N ARG A 40 20.76 8.69 -16.43
CA ARG A 40 19.35 8.85 -16.07
C ARG A 40 19.15 7.88 -14.91
N ARG A 41 18.79 8.38 -13.73
CA ARG A 41 18.34 7.53 -12.61
C ARG A 41 17.38 6.55 -13.25
N ARG A 42 17.73 5.25 -13.29
CA ARG A 42 16.83 4.23 -13.83
C ARG A 42 15.54 4.40 -13.06
N GLU A 43 14.53 4.92 -13.74
CA GLU A 43 13.15 4.89 -13.30
C GLU A 43 12.92 3.45 -12.86
N ALA A 44 12.66 3.24 -11.58
CA ALA A 44 12.78 1.91 -11.00
C ALA A 44 11.77 0.98 -11.69
N ASP A 45 12.25 0.07 -12.51
CA ASP A 45 11.42 -0.93 -13.17
C ASP A 45 10.82 -1.84 -12.08
N PRO A 46 9.48 -1.96 -11.95
CA PRO A 46 8.85 -2.83 -10.97
C PRO A 46 9.35 -4.29 -11.03
N ALA A 47 9.68 -4.79 -12.22
CA ALA A 47 10.22 -6.14 -12.37
C ALA A 47 11.64 -6.24 -11.81
N ALA A 48 12.49 -5.26 -12.11
CA ALA A 48 13.83 -5.18 -11.53
C ALA A 48 13.79 -4.97 -10.00
N ALA A 49 12.83 -4.19 -9.49
CA ALA A 49 12.64 -3.95 -8.07
C ALA A 49 12.22 -5.23 -7.34
N LEU A 50 11.27 -5.98 -7.91
CA LEU A 50 10.85 -7.28 -7.37
C LEU A 50 11.99 -8.30 -7.39
N ALA A 51 12.76 -8.37 -8.48
CA ALA A 51 13.91 -9.25 -8.60
C ALA A 51 15.05 -8.89 -7.63
N ALA A 52 15.17 -7.62 -7.25
CA ALA A 52 16.14 -7.13 -6.27
C ALA A 52 15.63 -7.16 -4.82
N ALA A 53 14.36 -7.50 -4.59
CA ALA A 53 13.80 -7.62 -3.26
C ALA A 53 14.49 -8.75 -2.49
N ARG A 54 14.53 -8.63 -1.16
CA ARG A 54 15.11 -9.66 -0.28
C ARG A 54 14.45 -11.02 -0.56
N HIS A 55 15.23 -11.99 -1.02
CA HIS A 55 14.76 -13.36 -1.21
C HIS A 55 14.80 -14.11 0.12
N GLU A 56 13.66 -14.65 0.54
CA GLU A 56 13.57 -15.53 1.71
C GLU A 56 13.55 -16.98 1.25
N PHE A 57 14.61 -17.71 1.58
CA PHE A 57 14.69 -19.15 1.32
C PHE A 57 13.92 -19.90 2.39
N GLY A 58 13.37 -21.06 2.02
CA GLY A 58 12.77 -21.96 3.01
C GLY A 58 13.80 -22.41 4.06
N GLU A 59 13.31 -22.77 5.24
CA GLU A 59 14.14 -23.20 6.39
C GLU A 59 15.11 -24.36 6.07
N HIS A 60 14.80 -25.14 5.03
CA HIS A 60 15.60 -26.25 4.53
C HIS A 60 16.34 -25.96 3.22
N GLY A 61 16.49 -24.69 2.84
CA GLY A 61 17.13 -24.27 1.59
C GLY A 61 16.24 -24.44 0.35
N GLY A 62 14.92 -24.49 0.54
CA GLY A 62 13.97 -24.49 -0.56
C GLY A 62 14.05 -23.19 -1.37
N VAL A 63 13.86 -23.28 -2.70
CA VAL A 63 13.87 -22.12 -3.60
C VAL A 63 12.73 -21.15 -3.30
N ASN A 64 11.57 -21.70 -2.93
CA ASN A 64 10.43 -20.94 -2.45
C ASN A 64 10.50 -20.79 -0.93
N MET A 65 9.92 -19.70 -0.41
CA MET A 65 9.79 -19.51 1.03
C MET A 65 9.00 -20.64 1.69
N SER A 66 9.31 -20.94 2.95
CA SER A 66 8.49 -21.82 3.78
C SER A 66 7.12 -21.18 4.02
N ILE A 67 6.09 -22.02 4.15
CA ILE A 67 4.77 -21.59 4.63
C ILE A 67 4.79 -21.72 6.15
N GLU A 68 4.84 -20.59 6.84
CA GLU A 68 4.89 -20.54 8.29
C GLU A 68 3.47 -20.50 8.88
N ALA A 69 2.96 -21.67 9.23
CA ALA A 69 1.62 -21.86 9.79
C ALA A 69 1.61 -21.87 11.33
N SER A 70 2.31 -20.92 11.95
CA SER A 70 2.34 -20.75 13.40
C SER A 70 1.61 -19.50 13.86
N ALA A 71 1.09 -19.52 15.10
CA ALA A 71 0.54 -18.35 15.77
C ALA A 71 1.56 -17.65 16.67
N THR A 72 2.44 -18.42 17.32
CA THR A 72 3.41 -17.97 18.32
C THR A 72 4.81 -18.43 17.95
N PHE A 73 5.81 -17.59 18.18
CA PHE A 73 7.20 -17.89 17.88
C PHE A 73 8.03 -18.00 19.16
N THR A 74 9.02 -18.89 19.14
CA THR A 74 9.89 -19.14 20.29
C THR A 74 11.15 -18.29 20.22
N VAL A 75 11.76 -18.04 21.38
CA VAL A 75 13.10 -17.46 21.50
C VAL A 75 13.96 -18.39 22.34
N MET A 76 15.24 -18.53 21.96
CA MET A 76 16.15 -19.45 22.63
C MET A 76 16.76 -18.86 23.90
N GLU A 77 16.87 -17.52 23.96
CA GLU A 77 17.54 -16.80 25.04
C GLU A 77 16.53 -15.95 25.82
N PRO A 78 16.56 -15.97 27.17
CA PRO A 78 15.59 -15.25 27.99
C PRO A 78 15.54 -13.73 27.74
N ASP A 79 16.69 -13.09 27.53
CA ASP A 79 16.74 -11.63 27.31
C ASP A 79 16.18 -11.22 25.93
N THR A 80 16.17 -12.14 24.97
CA THR A 80 15.68 -11.87 23.60
C THR A 80 14.21 -11.49 23.61
N MET A 81 13.38 -12.09 24.47
CA MET A 81 11.97 -11.72 24.60
C MET A 81 11.80 -10.28 25.08
N ARG A 82 12.58 -9.86 26.09
CA ARG A 82 12.55 -8.48 26.61
C ARG A 82 12.92 -7.48 25.52
N ARG A 83 13.98 -7.78 24.77
CA ARG A 83 14.49 -6.93 23.67
C ARG A 83 13.50 -6.83 22.51
N LEU A 84 12.78 -7.91 22.21
CA LEU A 84 11.68 -7.91 21.24
C LEU A 84 10.52 -7.00 21.69
N PHE A 85 10.07 -7.11 22.94
CA PHE A 85 9.01 -6.23 23.46
C PHE A 85 9.44 -4.76 23.59
N ALA A 86 10.74 -4.50 23.80
CA ALA A 86 11.31 -3.15 23.79
C ALA A 86 11.52 -2.58 22.37
N GLY A 87 11.30 -3.36 21.31
CA GLY A 87 11.51 -2.95 19.92
C GLY A 87 12.99 -2.86 19.52
N GLU A 88 13.90 -3.41 20.32
CA GLU A 88 15.34 -3.47 20.02
C GLU A 88 15.67 -4.51 18.95
N LEU A 89 14.89 -5.61 18.93
CA LEU A 89 14.94 -6.71 17.97
C LEU A 89 13.59 -6.87 17.27
N GLY A 90 13.57 -7.55 16.13
CA GLY A 90 12.33 -7.85 15.40
C GLY A 90 12.57 -8.42 14.01
N PRO A 91 11.55 -8.43 13.14
CA PRO A 91 11.65 -9.02 11.81
C PRO A 91 12.69 -8.35 10.89
N GLU A 92 12.95 -7.06 11.10
CA GLU A 92 13.99 -6.31 10.37
C GLU A 92 15.37 -6.41 11.05
N ARG A 93 15.41 -6.81 12.32
CA ARG A 93 16.60 -6.82 13.18
C ARG A 93 16.67 -8.13 13.95
N GLY A 94 17.16 -9.16 13.27
CA GLY A 94 17.39 -10.49 13.84
C GLY A 94 16.45 -11.59 13.34
N ASP A 95 15.52 -11.30 12.41
CA ASP A 95 14.51 -12.25 11.91
C ASP A 95 13.74 -12.95 13.03
N LEU A 96 13.36 -12.17 14.05
CA LEU A 96 12.66 -12.66 15.22
C LEU A 96 11.20 -12.19 15.22
N TYR A 97 10.33 -13.11 15.62
CA TYR A 97 8.89 -12.93 15.63
C TYR A 97 8.36 -13.28 17.03
N ILE A 98 7.21 -12.72 17.40
CA ILE A 98 6.55 -13.02 18.69
C ILE A 98 5.21 -13.68 18.41
N TYR A 99 4.39 -13.01 17.62
CA TYR A 99 3.00 -13.39 17.38
C TYR A 99 2.57 -13.01 15.97
N SER A 100 1.97 -13.96 15.25
CA SER A 100 1.66 -13.82 13.82
C SER A 100 0.74 -12.66 13.49
N ARG A 101 -0.14 -12.27 14.43
CA ARG A 101 -0.99 -11.06 14.30
C ARG A 101 -0.18 -9.80 14.02
N HIS A 102 1.04 -9.71 14.53
CA HIS A 102 1.91 -8.57 14.29
C HIS A 102 2.75 -8.81 13.04
N PHE A 103 3.45 -9.94 13.02
CA PHE A 103 4.32 -10.32 11.92
C PHE A 103 4.36 -11.84 11.81
N ASN A 104 4.05 -12.33 10.62
CA ASN A 104 4.30 -13.70 10.19
C ASN A 104 5.34 -13.66 9.06
N PRO A 105 6.38 -14.52 9.05
CA PRO A 105 7.44 -14.48 8.06
C PRO A 105 6.93 -14.56 6.61
N THR A 106 6.03 -15.51 6.33
CA THR A 106 5.45 -15.71 4.99
C THR A 106 4.66 -14.47 4.54
N VAL A 107 3.87 -13.90 5.45
CA VAL A 107 3.07 -12.70 5.18
C VAL A 107 3.95 -11.47 4.98
N LEU A 108 5.01 -11.33 5.78
CA LEU A 108 5.95 -10.22 5.71
C LEU A 108 6.76 -10.25 4.40
N ALA A 109 7.16 -11.44 3.95
CA ALA A 109 7.82 -11.61 2.66
C ALA A 109 6.94 -11.14 1.49
N LEU A 110 5.63 -11.47 1.50
CA LEU A 110 4.66 -10.94 0.54
C LEU A 110 4.58 -9.41 0.62
N GLY A 111 4.49 -8.84 1.84
CA GLY A 111 4.49 -7.39 2.03
C GLY A 111 5.73 -6.71 1.43
N ARG A 112 6.92 -7.27 1.64
CA ARG A 112 8.18 -6.76 1.05
C ARG A 112 8.15 -6.79 -0.48
N GLN A 113 7.64 -7.86 -1.07
CA GLN A 113 7.47 -7.97 -2.53
C GLN A 113 6.48 -6.94 -3.08
N MET A 114 5.35 -6.75 -2.41
CA MET A 114 4.34 -5.74 -2.78
C MET A 114 4.88 -4.32 -2.66
N ALA A 115 5.68 -4.04 -1.63
CA ALA A 115 6.34 -2.75 -1.47
C ALA A 115 7.35 -2.48 -2.59
N ALA A 116 8.13 -3.51 -2.97
CA ALA A 116 9.05 -3.41 -4.09
C ALA A 116 8.33 -3.17 -5.42
N LEU A 117 7.21 -3.87 -5.65
CA LEU A 117 6.37 -3.74 -6.86
C LEU A 117 5.84 -2.31 -7.03
N GLU A 118 5.34 -1.70 -5.97
CA GLU A 118 4.82 -0.33 -6.00
C GLU A 118 5.91 0.76 -5.85
N GLY A 119 7.12 0.35 -5.44
CA GLY A 119 8.21 1.27 -5.12
C GLY A 119 7.96 2.07 -3.85
N THR A 120 7.31 1.45 -2.85
CA THR A 120 6.94 2.05 -1.56
C THR A 120 7.95 1.65 -0.47
N GLU A 121 7.84 2.28 0.70
CA GLU A 121 8.70 1.94 1.85
C GLU A 121 8.30 0.62 2.51
N ALA A 122 6.99 0.36 2.60
CA ALA A 122 6.43 -0.83 3.23
C ALA A 122 5.08 -1.17 2.59
N ALA A 123 4.64 -2.41 2.82
CA ALA A 123 3.28 -2.85 2.55
C ALA A 123 2.81 -3.78 3.66
N TYR A 124 1.52 -3.76 3.94
CA TYR A 124 0.89 -4.58 4.96
C TYR A 124 -0.17 -5.47 4.34
N CYS A 125 -0.24 -6.70 4.84
CA CYS A 125 -1.23 -7.67 4.41
C CYS A 125 -2.42 -7.64 5.38
N THR A 126 -3.64 -7.48 4.87
CA THR A 126 -4.84 -7.30 5.69
C THR A 126 -5.96 -8.24 5.23
N ALA A 127 -6.81 -8.71 6.15
CA ALA A 127 -8.04 -9.44 5.81
C ALA A 127 -9.02 -8.62 4.97
N SER A 128 -9.07 -7.31 5.21
CA SER A 128 -9.95 -6.37 4.51
C SER A 128 -9.38 -4.96 4.49
N GLY A 129 -9.73 -4.19 3.44
CA GLY A 129 -9.02 -2.97 3.06
C GLY A 129 -9.35 -1.72 3.88
N ILE A 130 -10.40 -1.73 4.71
CA ILE A 130 -10.92 -0.51 5.36
C ILE A 130 -11.36 -0.75 6.81
N SER A 131 -10.61 -1.52 7.60
CA SER A 131 -11.06 -1.92 8.96
C SER A 131 -10.83 -0.89 10.07
N SER A 132 -10.17 0.25 9.83
CA SER A 132 -9.72 1.14 10.93
C SER A 132 -10.25 2.59 10.94
N ALA A 133 -11.02 3.02 9.93
CA ALA A 133 -11.48 4.41 9.87
C ALA A 133 -12.66 4.68 10.82
N ARG A 134 -12.44 5.50 11.86
CA ARG A 134 -13.49 5.98 12.79
C ARG A 134 -13.85 7.44 12.50
N GLY A 135 -15.10 7.68 12.14
CA GLY A 135 -15.62 9.01 11.82
C GLY A 135 -14.93 9.69 10.62
N GLY A 136 -15.36 10.91 10.31
CA GLY A 136 -14.80 11.73 9.23
C GLY A 136 -15.53 11.59 7.90
N HIS A 137 -14.91 12.15 6.86
CA HIS A 137 -15.50 12.24 5.52
C HIS A 137 -14.54 11.70 4.45
N VAL A 138 -15.10 10.99 3.47
CA VAL A 138 -14.42 10.43 2.30
C VAL A 138 -15.05 11.02 1.05
N VAL A 139 -14.23 11.48 0.12
CA VAL A 139 -14.67 11.77 -1.25
C VAL A 139 -14.27 10.57 -2.10
N ALA A 140 -15.22 9.96 -2.81
CA ALA A 140 -14.98 8.73 -3.55
C ALA A 140 -15.45 8.84 -5.00
N SER A 141 -14.78 8.16 -5.92
CA SER A 141 -15.29 8.02 -7.29
C SER A 141 -16.67 7.35 -7.28
N ARG A 142 -17.57 7.74 -8.20
CA ARG A 142 -18.83 7.03 -8.44
C ARG A 142 -18.59 5.64 -9.06
N CYS A 143 -17.54 5.51 -9.85
CA CYS A 143 -17.19 4.28 -10.56
C CYS A 143 -16.21 3.48 -9.69
N LEU A 144 -16.77 2.74 -8.74
CA LEU A 144 -16.04 1.84 -7.85
C LEU A 144 -16.60 0.42 -7.92
N TYR A 145 -15.77 -0.54 -7.52
CA TYR A 145 -16.16 -1.90 -7.26
C TYR A 145 -17.36 -1.93 -6.31
N GLY A 146 -18.35 -2.76 -6.64
CA GLY A 146 -19.63 -2.78 -5.93
C GLY A 146 -19.49 -3.06 -4.43
N GLY A 147 -18.50 -3.86 -4.03
CA GLY A 147 -18.16 -4.10 -2.63
C GLY A 147 -17.70 -2.83 -1.91
N THR A 148 -16.76 -2.10 -2.50
CA THR A 148 -16.22 -0.84 -1.97
C THR A 148 -17.29 0.25 -1.91
N HIS A 149 -18.14 0.34 -2.94
CA HIS A 149 -19.28 1.25 -2.93
C HIS A 149 -20.27 0.91 -1.80
N ALA A 150 -20.61 -0.37 -1.60
CA ALA A 150 -21.49 -0.80 -0.51
C ALA A 150 -20.88 -0.55 0.88
N LEU A 151 -19.57 -0.76 1.01
CA LEU A 151 -18.80 -0.50 2.22
C LEU A 151 -18.88 0.98 2.62
N LEU A 152 -18.58 1.89 1.69
CA LEU A 152 -18.61 3.34 1.91
C LEU A 152 -20.02 3.92 2.09
N SER A 153 -21.01 3.42 1.34
CA SER A 153 -22.37 3.98 1.35
C SER A 153 -23.28 3.41 2.43
N ARG A 154 -23.06 2.17 2.89
CA ARG A 154 -23.98 1.48 3.81
C ARG A 154 -23.33 1.03 5.11
N PHE A 155 -22.16 0.42 5.04
CA PHE A 155 -21.56 -0.22 6.21
C PHE A 155 -20.83 0.78 7.11
N LEU A 156 -19.83 1.49 6.58
CA LEU A 156 -19.01 2.43 7.36
C LEU A 156 -19.82 3.57 8.02
N PRO A 157 -20.87 4.14 7.38
CA PRO A 157 -21.72 5.11 8.06
C PRO A 157 -22.37 4.57 9.34
N ARG A 158 -22.73 3.28 9.36
CA ARG A 158 -23.37 2.63 10.52
C ARG A 158 -22.37 2.09 11.53
N ALA A 159 -21.26 1.53 11.05
CA ALA A 159 -20.27 0.87 11.89
C ALA A 159 -19.33 1.86 12.59
N SER A 160 -18.98 2.97 11.93
CA SER A 160 -17.94 3.88 12.42
C SER A 160 -18.26 5.36 12.24
N GLY A 161 -19.39 5.72 11.62
CA GLY A 161 -19.81 7.11 11.40
C GLY A 161 -19.08 7.83 10.26
N VAL A 162 -18.29 7.11 9.46
CA VAL A 162 -17.64 7.66 8.26
C VAL A 162 -18.70 7.97 7.21
N ARG A 163 -18.65 9.18 6.64
CA ARG A 163 -19.56 9.61 5.56
C ARG A 163 -18.81 9.66 4.24
N ALA A 164 -19.46 9.28 3.14
CA ALA A 164 -18.90 9.36 1.80
C ALA A 164 -19.71 10.29 0.90
N THR A 165 -19.01 11.14 0.13
CA THR A 165 -19.59 11.87 -1.01
C THR A 165 -19.03 11.27 -2.30
N PHE A 166 -19.91 10.80 -3.18
CA PHE A 166 -19.52 10.20 -4.45
C PHE A 166 -19.54 11.24 -5.57
N VAL A 167 -18.44 11.36 -6.31
CA VAL A 167 -18.25 12.34 -7.39
C VAL A 167 -17.70 11.69 -8.65
N ASP A 168 -17.82 12.39 -9.78
CA ASP A 168 -17.01 12.06 -10.94
C ASP A 168 -15.55 12.41 -10.66
N ALA A 169 -14.65 11.43 -10.72
CA ALA A 169 -13.25 11.62 -10.36
C ALA A 169 -12.47 12.39 -11.43
N ASP A 170 -12.98 12.44 -12.67
CA ASP A 170 -12.36 13.18 -13.77
C ASP A 170 -12.79 14.66 -13.80
N ASP A 171 -13.79 15.04 -13.00
CA ASP A 171 -14.22 16.44 -12.84
C ASP A 171 -13.57 17.07 -11.61
N GLU A 172 -12.44 17.76 -11.83
CA GLU A 172 -11.70 18.45 -10.76
C GLU A 172 -12.59 19.41 -9.95
N ALA A 173 -13.53 20.10 -10.60
CA ALA A 173 -14.42 21.04 -9.92
C ALA A 173 -15.40 20.31 -9.00
N ALA A 174 -15.95 19.18 -9.43
CA ALA A 174 -16.81 18.33 -8.60
C ALA A 174 -16.05 17.75 -7.40
N VAL A 175 -14.82 17.26 -7.62
CA VAL A 175 -13.98 16.75 -6.53
C VAL A 175 -13.70 17.86 -5.51
N ARG A 176 -13.26 19.04 -5.96
CA ARG A 176 -13.01 20.20 -5.08
C ARG A 176 -14.25 20.63 -4.31
N ALA A 177 -15.42 20.63 -4.94
CA ALA A 177 -16.68 20.99 -4.28
C ALA A 177 -17.11 19.96 -3.22
N ALA A 178 -16.79 18.68 -3.40
CA ALA A 178 -17.11 17.64 -2.43
C ALA A 178 -16.12 17.59 -1.25
N VAL A 179 -14.90 18.06 -1.45
CA VAL A 179 -13.89 18.12 -0.38
C VAL A 179 -14.29 19.17 0.67
N ARG A 180 -14.27 18.76 1.94
CA ARG A 180 -14.56 19.58 3.11
C ARG A 180 -13.29 19.75 3.93
N PRO A 181 -12.57 20.87 3.81
CA PRO A 181 -11.30 21.07 4.51
C PRO A 181 -11.40 20.78 6.01
N GLY A 182 -10.46 20.00 6.55
CA GLY A 182 -10.43 19.57 7.97
C GLY A 182 -11.37 18.40 8.35
N GLU A 183 -12.41 18.15 7.54
CA GLU A 183 -13.32 17.00 7.72
C GLU A 183 -12.98 15.85 6.77
N THR A 184 -12.74 16.14 5.49
CA THR A 184 -12.33 15.14 4.50
C THR A 184 -10.96 14.60 4.87
N ARG A 185 -10.88 13.28 5.08
CA ARG A 185 -9.63 12.59 5.41
C ARG A 185 -9.05 11.85 4.23
N VAL A 186 -9.91 11.37 3.34
CA VAL A 186 -9.52 10.51 2.21
C VAL A 186 -10.23 10.94 0.94
N VAL A 187 -9.49 10.97 -0.16
CA VAL A 187 -10.00 10.86 -1.52
C VAL A 187 -9.71 9.43 -1.99
N TYR A 188 -10.73 8.69 -2.43
CA TYR A 188 -10.63 7.28 -2.83
C TYR A 188 -11.00 7.08 -4.30
N VAL A 189 -10.14 6.41 -5.06
CA VAL A 189 -10.33 6.16 -6.49
C VAL A 189 -9.74 4.80 -6.92
N GLU A 190 -10.25 4.24 -8.01
CA GLU A 190 -9.61 3.15 -8.73
C GLU A 190 -8.73 3.70 -9.86
N THR A 191 -7.52 3.16 -10.02
CA THR A 191 -6.62 3.54 -11.13
C THR A 191 -7.31 3.35 -12.48
N MET A 192 -7.98 2.21 -12.64
CA MET A 192 -8.84 1.90 -13.77
C MET A 192 -10.14 1.31 -13.23
N SER A 193 -11.26 1.98 -13.50
CA SER A 193 -12.58 1.59 -12.99
C SER A 193 -13.24 0.50 -13.83
N ASN A 194 -14.00 -0.37 -13.18
CA ASN A 194 -14.86 -1.37 -13.83
C ASN A 194 -16.33 -0.91 -13.77
N PRO A 195 -17.14 -1.00 -14.86
CA PRO A 195 -16.89 -1.61 -16.17
C PRO A 195 -16.47 -0.65 -17.29
N THR A 196 -16.42 0.64 -17.02
CA THR A 196 -16.18 1.67 -18.05
C THR A 196 -14.71 1.78 -18.46
N LEU A 197 -13.79 1.16 -17.72
CA LEU A 197 -12.34 1.24 -17.92
C LEU A 197 -11.82 2.70 -17.90
N ALA A 198 -12.52 3.59 -17.19
CA ALA A 198 -12.08 4.96 -17.03
C ALA A 198 -10.82 4.99 -16.16
N VAL A 199 -9.82 5.76 -16.58
CA VAL A 199 -8.51 5.87 -15.94
C VAL A 199 -8.44 7.18 -15.17
N ALA A 200 -8.15 7.11 -13.87
CA ALA A 200 -8.13 8.28 -13.01
C ALA A 200 -6.90 9.17 -13.24
N ASP A 201 -7.09 10.50 -13.27
CA ASP A 201 -5.99 11.47 -13.19
C ASP A 201 -5.46 11.56 -11.74
N ILE A 202 -4.60 10.61 -11.39
CA ILE A 202 -3.98 10.50 -10.05
C ILE A 202 -3.20 11.78 -9.67
N PRO A 203 -2.38 12.40 -10.56
CA PRO A 203 -1.71 13.65 -10.24
C PRO A 203 -2.67 14.81 -9.90
N MET A 204 -3.79 14.93 -10.62
CA MET A 204 -4.82 15.93 -10.30
C MET A 204 -5.47 15.65 -8.94
N LEU A 205 -5.90 14.42 -8.71
CA LEU A 205 -6.55 14.02 -7.46
C LEU A 205 -5.61 14.18 -6.26
N ALA A 206 -4.31 13.91 -6.43
CA ALA A 206 -3.31 14.09 -5.39
C ALA A 206 -3.19 15.55 -4.98
N ARG A 207 -3.13 16.48 -5.96
CA ARG A 207 -3.13 17.92 -5.69
C ARG A 207 -4.37 18.34 -4.91
N VAL A 208 -5.56 17.95 -5.38
CA VAL A 208 -6.83 18.32 -4.72
C VAL A 208 -6.92 17.77 -3.29
N ALA A 209 -6.49 16.51 -3.08
CA ALA A 209 -6.47 15.89 -1.76
C ALA A 209 -5.50 16.62 -0.81
N HIS A 210 -4.27 16.86 -1.26
CA HIS A 210 -3.22 17.49 -0.45
C HIS A 210 -3.51 18.95 -0.13
N ASP A 211 -4.10 19.72 -1.05
CA ASP A 211 -4.55 21.10 -0.83
C ASP A 211 -5.52 21.20 0.37
N ALA A 212 -6.31 20.16 0.62
CA ALA A 212 -7.28 20.10 1.72
C ALA A 212 -6.78 19.36 2.97
N GLY A 213 -5.52 18.90 2.97
CA GLY A 213 -4.95 18.08 4.05
C GLY A 213 -5.48 16.65 4.11
N ALA A 214 -6.12 16.16 3.05
CA ALA A 214 -6.58 14.79 2.90
C ALA A 214 -5.49 13.90 2.28
N LYS A 215 -5.71 12.58 2.35
CA LYS A 215 -4.87 11.55 1.73
C LYS A 215 -5.52 10.98 0.48
N LEU A 216 -4.72 10.72 -0.56
CA LEU A 216 -5.19 10.01 -1.74
C LEU A 216 -4.94 8.50 -1.58
N VAL A 217 -6.01 7.72 -1.61
CA VAL A 217 -5.98 6.26 -1.62
C VAL A 217 -6.38 5.78 -3.01
N VAL A 218 -5.53 4.97 -3.63
CA VAL A 218 -5.74 4.46 -4.98
C VAL A 218 -5.79 2.94 -4.98
N ASP A 219 -6.89 2.37 -5.45
CA ASP A 219 -6.98 0.95 -5.77
C ASP A 219 -6.31 0.70 -7.13
N ASN A 220 -5.28 -0.12 -7.16
CA ASN A 220 -4.48 -0.44 -8.35
C ASN A 220 -4.64 -1.90 -8.79
N THR A 221 -5.72 -2.56 -8.36
CA THR A 221 -5.97 -3.99 -8.60
C THR A 221 -5.92 -4.38 -10.08
N PHE A 222 -6.36 -3.51 -10.99
CA PHE A 222 -6.43 -3.79 -12.44
C PHE A 222 -5.13 -3.55 -13.20
N THR A 223 -4.20 -2.79 -12.63
CA THR A 223 -3.01 -2.31 -13.32
C THR A 223 -1.70 -2.55 -12.55
N PRO A 224 -1.53 -3.67 -11.81
CA PRO A 224 -0.25 -3.96 -11.17
C PRO A 224 0.84 -4.05 -12.25
N MET A 225 2.04 -3.58 -11.93
CA MET A 225 3.19 -3.49 -12.85
C MET A 225 3.04 -2.52 -14.03
N VAL A 226 1.84 -2.01 -14.32
CA VAL A 226 1.58 -1.09 -15.44
C VAL A 226 1.56 0.36 -14.96
N VAL A 227 0.85 0.63 -13.87
CA VAL A 227 0.78 1.95 -13.25
C VAL A 227 1.32 1.84 -11.83
N SER A 228 2.12 2.81 -11.40
CA SER A 228 2.60 2.95 -10.02
C SER A 228 1.99 4.20 -9.39
N PRO A 229 0.79 4.13 -8.78
CA PRO A 229 0.10 5.30 -8.23
C PRO A 229 0.92 6.07 -7.20
N ALA A 230 1.76 5.39 -6.42
CA ALA A 230 2.65 6.02 -5.45
C ALA A 230 3.60 7.05 -6.11
N ARG A 231 4.03 6.81 -7.35
CA ARG A 231 4.86 7.76 -8.13
C ARG A 231 4.07 8.93 -8.69
N LEU A 232 2.76 8.76 -8.84
CA LEU A 232 1.83 9.75 -9.39
C LEU A 232 1.21 10.63 -8.30
N GLY A 233 1.51 10.38 -7.02
CA GLY A 233 1.10 11.21 -5.89
C GLY A 233 0.12 10.55 -4.92
N ALA A 234 -0.22 9.27 -5.11
CA ALA A 234 -1.00 8.52 -4.13
C ALA A 234 -0.25 8.41 -2.79
N ASP A 235 -0.97 8.55 -1.69
CA ASP A 235 -0.44 8.32 -0.34
C ASP A 235 -0.57 6.84 0.07
N VAL A 236 -1.57 6.14 -0.44
CA VAL A 236 -1.83 4.73 -0.15
C VAL A 236 -2.24 4.02 -1.43
N VAL A 237 -1.69 2.82 -1.65
CA VAL A 237 -2.08 1.97 -2.78
C VAL A 237 -2.75 0.72 -2.22
N VAL A 238 -3.88 0.32 -2.81
CA VAL A 238 -4.63 -0.87 -2.38
C VAL A 238 -4.67 -1.86 -3.54
N HIS A 239 -4.53 -3.14 -3.22
CA HIS A 239 -4.61 -4.23 -4.20
C HIS A 239 -5.51 -5.35 -3.70
N SER A 240 -6.32 -5.92 -4.58
CA SER A 240 -6.83 -7.27 -4.38
C SER A 240 -5.86 -8.29 -4.96
N VAL A 241 -5.14 -8.97 -4.07
CA VAL A 241 -4.17 -10.02 -4.47
C VAL A 241 -4.86 -11.20 -5.16
N SER A 242 -6.16 -11.42 -4.91
CA SER A 242 -6.98 -12.48 -5.52
C SER A 242 -7.09 -12.44 -7.05
N LYS A 243 -6.68 -11.32 -7.67
CA LYS A 243 -6.84 -11.03 -9.09
C LYS A 243 -5.53 -11.26 -9.85
N PHE A 244 -5.03 -10.23 -10.51
CA PHE A 244 -3.86 -10.28 -11.38
C PHE A 244 -2.58 -10.70 -10.64
N ILE A 245 -2.48 -10.42 -9.34
CA ILE A 245 -1.30 -10.80 -8.55
C ILE A 245 -1.25 -12.33 -8.31
N SER A 246 -2.38 -12.97 -7.98
CA SER A 246 -2.45 -14.44 -7.86
C SER A 246 -2.44 -15.13 -9.21
N GLY A 247 -3.09 -14.56 -10.23
CA GLY A 247 -3.17 -15.09 -11.59
C GLY A 247 -4.05 -16.34 -11.77
N GLY A 248 -4.27 -17.13 -10.71
CA GLY A 248 -5.01 -18.40 -10.74
C GLY A 248 -6.48 -18.36 -10.29
N ALA A 249 -6.96 -17.22 -9.75
CA ALA A 249 -8.28 -17.09 -9.12
C ALA A 249 -8.56 -18.13 -8.00
N ASP A 250 -7.51 -18.66 -7.39
CA ASP A 250 -7.50 -19.74 -6.40
C ASP A 250 -7.22 -19.24 -4.97
N ILE A 251 -6.82 -17.98 -4.82
CA ILE A 251 -6.50 -17.38 -3.53
C ILE A 251 -7.41 -16.19 -3.25
N ILE A 252 -8.02 -16.20 -2.07
CA ILE A 252 -8.57 -15.02 -1.39
C ILE A 252 -7.56 -14.69 -0.29
N ALA A 253 -6.74 -13.66 -0.47
CA ALA A 253 -5.63 -13.36 0.45
C ALA A 253 -5.98 -12.23 1.42
N GLY A 254 -5.83 -12.51 2.71
CA GLY A 254 -5.94 -11.55 3.78
C GLY A 254 -5.85 -12.23 5.15
N ASP A 255 -5.14 -11.60 6.10
CA ASP A 255 -4.85 -12.19 7.42
C ASP A 255 -6.07 -12.13 8.35
N ARG A 256 -6.51 -13.28 8.89
CA ARG A 256 -7.68 -13.37 9.78
C ARG A 256 -7.34 -12.86 11.18
N ASP A 257 -8.03 -11.81 11.61
CA ASP A 257 -8.31 -11.31 12.98
C ASP A 257 -7.54 -11.93 14.19
#